data_AF-A0A9Q8PH95-F1
#
_entry.id   AF-A0A9Q8PH95-F1
#
_cell.length_a   1.000
_cell.length_b   1.000
_cell.length_c   1.000
_cell.angle_alpha   90.00
_cell.angle_beta   90.00
_cell.angle_gamma   90.00
#
_symmetry.space_group_name_H-M   'P 1'
#
loop_
_entity.id
_entity.type
_entity.pdbx_description
1 polymer ?
#
loop_
_entity_poly.entity_id
_entity_poly.type
_entity_poly.pdbx_seq_one_letter_code
_entity_poly.pdbx_strand_id
1 'polypeptide(L)'
;MAEHNSSGQHVPKYYDDYEEDNGTTWSNPKNVSGKSLYRAVSRHLIGTPDEGLAIQGVAMDFVIRIGAQPEHPHLAQYLARAEACLKETGIPIFTLLECPDLHPNEHVLWAIATACKVQFRVYGSITADGEAQDLLYIVGAESAYPYAVLQRPAMGTVPWRFSCLLPDESGREMLEWLIETQGLMLSERHLPDDEQTYGGAQLNKVGYAWVKKGMDRN
;
A
#
# COMPACT_ATOMS: atom_id res chain seq x y z
N MET A 1 -38.34 11.06 -22.11
CA MET A 1 -37.16 11.95 -22.09
C MET A 1 -36.38 11.60 -20.84
N ALA A 2 -35.43 10.67 -20.98
CA ALA A 2 -34.53 10.28 -19.91
C ALA A 2 -33.17 10.85 -20.28
N GLU A 3 -32.73 11.88 -19.55
CA GLU A 3 -31.37 12.37 -19.64
C GLU A 3 -30.46 11.38 -18.91
N HIS A 4 -29.65 10.69 -19.70
CA HIS A 4 -28.51 9.93 -19.21
C HIS A 4 -27.53 10.91 -18.58
N ASN A 5 -27.49 10.96 -17.24
CA ASN A 5 -26.36 11.48 -16.49
C ASN A 5 -25.21 10.47 -16.62
N SER A 6 -24.53 10.49 -17.76
CA SER A 6 -23.20 9.89 -17.90
C SER A 6 -22.17 10.92 -17.47
N SER A 7 -22.10 11.21 -16.16
CA SER A 7 -20.84 11.64 -15.57
C SER A 7 -19.93 10.42 -15.65
N GLY A 8 -19.13 10.34 -16.71
CA GLY A 8 -18.12 9.29 -16.88
C GLY A 8 -17.21 9.31 -15.66
N GLN A 9 -17.51 8.46 -14.69
CA GLN A 9 -16.60 8.16 -13.61
C GLN A 9 -15.38 7.53 -14.27
N HIS A 10 -14.30 8.30 -14.32
CA HIS A 10 -13.03 7.84 -14.82
C HIS A 10 -12.62 6.66 -13.94
N VAL A 11 -12.62 5.45 -14.50
CA VAL A 11 -12.12 4.26 -13.82
C VAL A 11 -10.61 4.27 -14.03
N PRO A 12 -9.79 4.42 -12.97
CA PRO A 12 -8.35 4.52 -13.13
C PRO A 12 -7.80 3.26 -13.79
N LYS A 13 -6.94 3.45 -14.79
CA LYS A 13 -6.23 2.37 -15.45
C LYS A 13 -4.90 2.12 -14.78
N TYR A 14 -4.70 0.88 -14.40
CA TYR A 14 -3.49 0.39 -13.78
C TYR A 14 -2.70 -0.47 -14.75
N TYR A 15 -1.41 -0.61 -14.48
CA TYR A 15 -0.65 -1.73 -14.97
C TYR A 15 -0.04 -2.46 -13.79
N ASP A 16 0.07 -3.77 -13.95
CA ASP A 16 0.91 -4.61 -13.12
C ASP A 16 2.33 -4.41 -13.63
N ASP A 17 3.12 -3.62 -12.92
CA ASP A 17 4.57 -3.53 -13.16
C ASP A 17 5.14 -4.91 -12.81
N TYR A 18 5.09 -5.81 -13.80
CA TYR A 18 5.78 -7.09 -13.74
C TYR A 18 7.23 -6.77 -13.45
N GLU A 19 7.70 -7.23 -12.29
CA GLU A 19 9.07 -7.11 -11.84
C GLU A 19 10.03 -7.29 -13.01
N GLU A 20 10.64 -6.19 -13.47
CA GLU A 20 11.89 -6.28 -14.20
C GLU A 20 12.87 -7.04 -13.30
N ASP A 21 13.06 -8.28 -13.74
CA ASP A 21 13.76 -9.42 -13.19
C ASP A 21 14.91 -9.11 -12.22
N ASN A 22 14.58 -9.09 -10.92
CA ASN A 22 15.45 -9.56 -9.85
C ASN A 22 14.85 -10.81 -9.16
N GLY A 23 14.13 -11.63 -9.93
CA GLY A 23 13.88 -13.02 -9.58
C GLY A 23 12.59 -13.36 -8.83
N THR A 24 11.43 -12.83 -9.21
CA THR A 24 10.13 -13.32 -8.68
C THR A 24 9.04 -13.53 -9.74
N THR A 25 9.35 -13.43 -11.05
CA THR A 25 8.48 -14.00 -12.10
C THR A 25 8.26 -15.50 -11.89
N TRP A 26 7.17 -16.02 -12.46
CA TRP A 26 6.79 -17.44 -12.55
C TRP A 26 7.95 -18.43 -12.86
N SER A 27 9.08 -17.94 -13.35
CA SER A 27 10.29 -18.69 -13.70
C SER A 27 11.23 -19.01 -12.53
N ASN A 28 11.10 -18.40 -11.34
CA ASN A 28 11.95 -18.75 -10.19
C ASN A 28 11.13 -19.07 -8.92
N PRO A 29 10.59 -20.29 -8.79
CA PRO A 29 9.87 -20.77 -7.60
C PRO A 29 10.72 -20.76 -6.30
N LYS A 30 11.99 -20.32 -6.34
CA LYS A 30 12.91 -20.30 -5.19
C LYS A 30 12.87 -18.99 -4.38
N ASN A 31 12.18 -17.95 -4.84
CA ASN A 31 12.17 -16.62 -4.19
C ASN A 31 10.76 -16.17 -3.79
N VAL A 32 10.01 -17.04 -3.11
CA VAL A 32 8.75 -16.67 -2.47
C VAL A 32 9.04 -16.30 -1.01
N SER A 33 9.41 -15.05 -0.77
CA SER A 33 9.89 -14.58 0.54
C SER A 33 8.78 -14.29 1.55
N GLY A 34 7.50 -14.43 1.16
CA GLY A 34 6.36 -14.10 2.02
C GLY A 34 6.15 -12.60 2.23
N LYS A 35 6.87 -11.76 1.48
CA LYS A 35 7.00 -10.31 1.68
C LYS A 35 6.55 -9.49 0.47
N SER A 36 5.82 -10.09 -0.47
CA SER A 36 5.42 -9.40 -1.69
C SER A 36 4.51 -8.21 -1.41
N LEU A 37 3.63 -8.29 -0.39
CA LEU A 37 2.84 -7.14 0.04
C LEU A 37 3.72 -5.96 0.46
N TYR A 38 4.74 -6.21 1.28
CA TYR A 38 5.63 -5.16 1.74
C TYR A 38 6.43 -4.52 0.61
N ARG A 39 6.83 -5.31 -0.39
CA ARG A 39 7.49 -4.79 -1.60
C ARG A 39 6.53 -3.95 -2.45
N ALA A 40 5.28 -4.38 -2.60
CA ALA A 40 4.25 -3.62 -3.31
C ALA A 40 3.98 -2.26 -2.63
N VAL A 41 3.85 -2.26 -1.31
CA VAL A 41 3.64 -1.02 -0.52
C VAL A 41 4.88 -0.13 -0.58
N SER A 42 6.08 -0.69 -0.48
CA SER A 42 7.34 0.04 -0.61
C SER A 42 7.46 0.72 -1.98
N ARG A 43 7.04 0.04 -3.04
CA ARG A 43 7.01 0.62 -4.40
C ARG A 43 6.09 1.84 -4.46
N HIS A 44 4.92 1.79 -3.85
CA HIS A 44 4.00 2.94 -3.75
C HIS A 44 4.55 4.10 -2.94
N LEU A 45 5.13 3.82 -1.76
CA LEU A 45 5.51 4.85 -0.79
C LEU A 45 6.90 5.46 -1.06
N ILE A 46 7.84 4.65 -1.53
CA ILE A 46 9.27 4.99 -1.62
C ILE A 46 9.70 5.04 -3.10
N GLY A 47 8.94 4.39 -4.00
CA GLY A 47 9.31 4.29 -5.42
C GLY A 47 10.24 3.12 -5.71
N THR A 48 10.56 2.26 -4.74
CA THR A 48 11.39 1.04 -4.96
C THR A 48 10.84 -0.14 -4.16
N PRO A 49 10.82 -1.37 -4.72
CA PRO A 49 10.39 -2.57 -4.00
C PRO A 49 11.44 -3.09 -3.00
N ASP A 50 12.69 -2.63 -3.07
CA ASP A 50 13.80 -3.17 -2.27
C ASP A 50 13.69 -2.82 -0.77
N GLU A 51 12.97 -1.74 -0.46
CA GLU A 51 12.75 -1.25 0.90
C GLU A 51 11.55 -1.92 1.61
N GLY A 52 11.07 -3.06 1.09
CA GLY A 52 9.96 -3.80 1.71
C GLY A 52 10.21 -4.17 3.18
N LEU A 53 11.45 -4.46 3.58
CA LEU A 53 11.76 -4.73 4.98
C LEU A 53 11.55 -3.51 5.89
N ALA A 54 11.74 -2.29 5.38
CA ALA A 54 11.44 -1.07 6.13
C ALA A 54 9.93 -0.95 6.41
N ILE A 55 9.10 -1.25 5.41
CA ILE A 55 7.63 -1.29 5.57
C ILE A 55 7.22 -2.35 6.59
N GLN A 56 7.81 -3.55 6.53
CA GLN A 56 7.60 -4.59 7.52
C GLN A 56 7.96 -4.09 8.93
N GLY A 57 9.11 -3.44 9.08
CA GLY A 57 9.55 -2.86 10.35
C GLY A 57 8.54 -1.85 10.91
N VAL A 58 8.00 -0.97 10.07
CA VAL A 58 6.98 0.01 10.45
C VAL A 58 5.70 -0.67 10.96
N ALA A 59 5.21 -1.71 10.26
CA ALA A 59 4.01 -2.44 10.65
C ALA A 59 4.19 -3.21 11.98
N MET A 60 5.35 -3.85 12.16
CA MET A 60 5.68 -4.58 13.39
C MET A 60 5.84 -3.63 14.59
N ASP A 61 6.56 -2.52 14.41
CA ASP A 61 6.76 -1.52 15.45
C ASP A 61 5.43 -0.84 15.86
N PHE A 62 4.49 -0.68 14.93
CA PHE A 62 3.13 -0.20 15.24
C PHE A 62 2.40 -1.13 16.21
N VAL A 63 2.33 -2.43 15.93
CA VAL A 63 1.61 -3.37 16.80
C VAL A 63 2.30 -3.59 18.15
N ILE A 64 3.64 -3.54 18.19
CA ILE A 64 4.41 -3.58 19.44
C ILE A 64 4.08 -2.37 20.30
N ARG A 65 4.06 -1.15 19.72
CA ARG A 65 3.73 0.08 20.44
C ARG A 65 2.30 0.08 20.98
N ILE A 66 1.33 -0.39 20.19
CA ILE A 66 -0.05 -0.56 20.66
C ILE A 66 -0.08 -1.46 21.90
N GLY A 67 0.55 -2.64 21.84
CA GLY A 67 0.54 -3.60 22.93
C GLY A 67 1.26 -3.11 24.19
N ALA A 68 2.27 -2.26 24.03
CA ALA A 68 3.04 -1.70 25.14
C ALA A 68 2.35 -0.51 25.83
N GLN A 69 1.34 0.11 25.22
CA GLN A 69 0.71 1.34 25.70
C GLN A 69 -0.80 1.15 25.92
N PRO A 70 -1.26 1.02 27.18
CA PRO A 70 -2.68 0.81 27.49
C PRO A 70 -3.62 1.93 27.00
N GLU A 71 -3.11 3.15 26.87
CA GLU A 71 -3.87 4.32 26.41
C GLU A 71 -3.77 4.56 24.90
N HIS A 72 -3.15 3.65 24.15
CA HIS A 72 -2.96 3.84 22.72
C HIS A 72 -4.32 3.89 21.99
N PRO A 73 -4.57 4.88 21.12
CA PRO A 73 -5.89 5.10 20.51
C PRO A 73 -6.39 3.91 19.69
N HIS A 74 -5.47 3.13 19.10
CA HIS A 74 -5.81 1.94 18.32
C HIS A 74 -5.86 0.63 19.12
N LEU A 75 -5.65 0.63 20.45
CA LEU A 75 -5.58 -0.61 21.23
C LEU A 75 -6.85 -1.46 21.14
N ALA A 76 -8.02 -0.85 21.41
CA ALA A 76 -9.28 -1.57 21.36
C ALA A 76 -9.56 -2.17 19.97
N GLN A 77 -9.29 -1.40 18.91
CA GLN A 77 -9.47 -1.83 17.53
C GLN A 77 -8.49 -2.95 17.15
N TYR A 78 -7.22 -2.85 17.57
CA TYR A 78 -6.21 -3.88 17.34
C TYR A 78 -6.59 -5.20 18.03
N LEU A 79 -7.02 -5.16 19.29
CA LEU A 79 -7.40 -6.37 20.03
C LEU A 79 -8.59 -7.09 19.37
N ALA A 80 -9.63 -6.33 18.99
CA ALA A 80 -10.78 -6.90 18.29
C ALA A 80 -10.39 -7.55 16.95
N ARG A 81 -9.52 -6.88 16.19
CA ARG A 81 -9.01 -7.40 14.91
C ARG A 81 -8.07 -8.59 15.09
N ALA A 82 -7.26 -8.61 16.13
CA ALA A 82 -6.36 -9.72 16.45
C ALA A 82 -7.16 -10.99 16.81
N GLU A 83 -8.23 -10.83 17.58
CA GLU A 83 -9.15 -11.93 17.92
C GLU A 83 -9.88 -12.45 16.67
N ALA A 84 -10.42 -11.56 15.84
CA ALA A 84 -11.08 -11.93 14.59
C ALA A 84 -10.13 -12.65 13.63
N CYS A 85 -8.92 -12.12 13.44
CA CYS A 85 -7.87 -12.75 12.63
C CYS A 85 -7.54 -14.17 13.10
N LEU A 86 -7.39 -14.36 14.41
CA LEU A 86 -7.10 -15.68 14.98
C LEU A 86 -8.26 -16.65 14.75
N LYS A 87 -9.51 -16.18 14.87
CA LYS A 87 -10.70 -17.00 14.62
C LYS A 87 -10.85 -17.39 13.16
N GLU A 88 -10.56 -16.48 12.23
CA GLU A 88 -10.70 -16.71 10.79
C GLU A 88 -9.60 -17.59 10.22
N THR A 89 -8.35 -17.34 10.62
CA THR A 89 -7.17 -17.96 10.00
C THR A 89 -6.54 -19.06 10.84
N GLY A 90 -6.86 -19.11 12.14
CA GLY A 90 -6.14 -19.94 13.12
C GLY A 90 -4.72 -19.46 13.43
N ILE A 91 -4.30 -18.30 12.90
CA ILE A 91 -2.94 -17.77 13.03
C ILE A 91 -3.00 -16.37 13.69
N PRO A 92 -2.14 -16.08 14.69
CA PRO A 92 -2.07 -14.75 15.29
C PRO A 92 -1.73 -13.67 14.26
N ILE A 93 -2.37 -12.50 14.38
CA ILE A 93 -2.11 -11.36 13.49
C ILE A 93 -0.61 -10.97 13.43
N PHE A 94 0.08 -11.06 14.57
CA PHE A 94 1.52 -10.77 14.66
C PHE A 94 2.36 -11.69 13.77
N THR A 95 2.03 -12.98 13.72
CA THR A 95 2.71 -13.96 12.84
C THR A 95 2.40 -13.68 11.37
N LEU A 96 1.17 -13.30 11.04
CA LEU A 96 0.82 -12.91 9.67
C LEU A 96 1.41 -11.56 9.26
N LEU A 97 1.80 -10.69 10.20
CA LEU A 97 2.62 -9.51 9.88
C LEU A 97 4.06 -9.88 9.54
N GLU A 98 4.58 -11.03 9.98
CA GLU A 98 5.88 -11.49 9.50
C GLU A 98 5.84 -11.97 8.04
N CYS A 99 4.69 -12.52 7.64
CA CYS A 99 4.46 -13.13 6.32
C CYS A 99 2.99 -12.96 5.88
N PRO A 100 2.59 -11.77 5.41
CA PRO A 100 1.19 -11.50 5.04
C PRO A 100 0.70 -12.34 3.86
N ASP A 101 1.64 -12.75 3.00
CA ASP A 101 1.39 -13.60 1.85
C ASP A 101 0.95 -15.04 2.24
N LEU A 102 1.17 -15.46 3.50
CA LEU A 102 0.77 -16.79 3.98
C LEU A 102 -0.76 -16.93 4.04
N HIS A 103 -1.43 -15.92 4.59
CA HIS A 103 -2.87 -15.90 4.74
C HIS A 103 -3.38 -14.45 4.79
N PRO A 104 -3.44 -13.76 3.65
CA PRO A 104 -3.89 -12.39 3.59
C PRO A 104 -5.33 -12.29 4.10
N ASN A 105 -5.59 -11.28 4.90
CA ASN A 105 -6.90 -10.97 5.43
C ASN A 105 -6.98 -9.47 5.76
N GLU A 106 -8.20 -8.97 5.91
CA GLU A 106 -8.46 -7.56 6.15
C GLU A 106 -7.81 -7.01 7.42
N HIS A 107 -7.59 -7.83 8.46
CA HIS A 107 -7.02 -7.38 9.73
C HIS A 107 -5.53 -7.12 9.61
N VAL A 108 -4.80 -8.01 8.93
CA VAL A 108 -3.37 -7.84 8.62
C VAL A 108 -3.18 -6.63 7.71
N LEU A 109 -4.00 -6.52 6.66
CA LEU A 109 -3.96 -5.39 5.73
C LEU A 109 -4.28 -4.06 6.45
N TRP A 110 -5.25 -4.05 7.37
CA TRP A 110 -5.57 -2.87 8.20
C TRP A 110 -4.39 -2.44 9.08
N ALA A 111 -3.69 -3.39 9.72
CA ALA A 111 -2.55 -3.06 10.58
C ALA A 111 -1.43 -2.39 9.77
N ILE A 112 -1.12 -2.94 8.59
CA ILE A 112 -0.11 -2.38 7.68
C ILE A 112 -0.56 -1.00 7.16
N ALA A 113 -1.80 -0.88 6.71
CA ALA A 113 -2.36 0.37 6.19
C ALA A 113 -2.34 1.48 7.25
N THR A 114 -2.73 1.16 8.48
CA THR A 114 -2.75 2.09 9.62
C THR A 114 -1.33 2.52 10.00
N ALA A 115 -0.40 1.56 10.09
CA ALA A 115 1.00 1.86 10.40
C ALA A 115 1.65 2.78 9.35
N CYS A 116 1.32 2.57 8.07
CA CYS A 116 1.84 3.37 6.96
C CYS A 116 1.03 4.65 6.69
N LYS A 117 -0.10 4.86 7.39
CA LYS A 117 -1.03 5.98 7.18
C LYS A 117 -1.57 6.07 5.74
N VAL A 118 -1.98 4.93 5.21
CA VAL A 118 -2.51 4.80 3.86
C VAL A 118 -3.87 4.09 3.86
N GLN A 119 -4.56 4.16 2.73
CA GLN A 119 -5.68 3.28 2.43
C GLN A 119 -5.25 2.27 1.36
N PHE A 120 -5.49 0.97 1.56
CA PHE A 120 -5.32 -0.03 0.52
C PHE A 120 -6.66 -0.32 -0.15
N ARG A 121 -6.63 -0.41 -1.47
CA ARG A 121 -7.66 -1.01 -2.31
C ARG A 121 -7.08 -2.28 -2.90
N VAL A 122 -7.55 -3.43 -2.41
CA VAL A 122 -7.03 -4.73 -2.81
C VAL A 122 -7.92 -5.32 -3.87
N TYR A 123 -7.35 -5.62 -5.03
CA TYR A 123 -8.04 -6.18 -6.19
C TYR A 123 -7.60 -7.62 -6.43
N GLY A 124 -8.50 -8.46 -6.96
CA GLY A 124 -8.20 -9.85 -7.30
C GLY A 124 -7.68 -10.04 -8.72
N SER A 125 -8.03 -9.14 -9.64
CA SER A 125 -7.65 -9.24 -11.04
C SER A 125 -7.54 -7.86 -11.72
N ILE A 126 -6.98 -7.84 -12.92
CA ILE A 126 -6.87 -6.67 -13.79
C ILE A 126 -7.09 -7.09 -15.24
N THR A 127 -7.80 -6.29 -16.03
CA THR A 127 -8.01 -6.57 -17.46
C THR A 127 -6.75 -6.27 -18.29
N ALA A 128 -6.74 -6.74 -19.53
CA ALA A 128 -5.68 -6.40 -20.48
C ALA A 128 -5.60 -4.88 -20.76
N ASP A 129 -6.71 -4.15 -20.58
CA ASP A 129 -6.80 -2.70 -20.77
C ASP A 129 -6.45 -1.91 -19.49
N GLY A 130 -6.00 -2.61 -18.43
CA GLY A 130 -5.58 -2.02 -17.18
C GLY A 130 -6.69 -1.76 -16.15
N GLU A 131 -7.91 -2.24 -16.38
CA GLU A 131 -9.01 -2.01 -15.45
C GLU A 131 -8.94 -2.99 -14.28
N ALA A 132 -8.81 -2.46 -13.06
CA ALA A 132 -8.80 -3.29 -11.85
C ALA A 132 -10.19 -3.88 -11.58
N GLN A 133 -10.22 -5.16 -11.23
CA GLN A 133 -11.43 -5.95 -11.02
C GLN A 133 -11.38 -6.70 -9.68
N ASP A 134 -12.53 -7.19 -9.24
CA ASP A 134 -12.67 -7.97 -8.01
C ASP A 134 -12.12 -7.23 -6.78
N LEU A 135 -12.73 -6.09 -6.42
CA LEU A 135 -12.37 -5.37 -5.21
C LEU A 135 -12.63 -6.27 -3.98
N LEU A 136 -11.56 -6.75 -3.36
CA LEU A 136 -11.59 -7.67 -2.23
C LEU A 136 -11.70 -6.91 -0.90
N TYR A 137 -10.89 -5.87 -0.74
CA TYR A 137 -10.79 -5.12 0.51
C TYR A 137 -10.57 -3.62 0.26
N ILE A 138 -11.19 -2.80 1.10
CA ILE A 138 -10.77 -1.41 1.35
C ILE A 138 -10.39 -1.32 2.83
N VAL A 139 -9.13 -1.02 3.13
CA VAL A 139 -8.65 -0.93 4.51
C VAL A 139 -7.77 0.29 4.73
N GLY A 140 -7.76 0.82 5.95
CA GLY A 140 -7.09 2.08 6.31
C GLY A 140 -8.10 3.19 6.55
N ALA A 141 -7.62 4.40 6.84
CA ALA A 141 -8.51 5.54 7.07
C ALA A 141 -9.15 6.00 5.75
N GLU A 142 -10.41 6.43 5.80
CA GLU A 142 -11.11 6.95 4.61
C GLU A 142 -10.47 8.22 4.06
N SER A 143 -9.87 9.03 4.93
CA SER A 143 -9.15 10.24 4.56
C SER A 143 -7.74 9.96 4.01
N ALA A 144 -7.20 8.76 4.24
CA ALA A 144 -5.85 8.44 3.80
C ALA A 144 -5.79 8.18 2.30
N TYR A 145 -4.61 8.43 1.73
CA TYR A 145 -4.39 8.28 0.31
C TYR A 145 -4.59 6.81 -0.15
N PRO A 146 -5.39 6.55 -1.21
CA PRO A 146 -5.66 5.20 -1.68
C PRO A 146 -4.53 4.67 -2.56
N TYR A 147 -4.01 3.50 -2.21
CA TYR A 147 -3.07 2.72 -3.02
C TYR A 147 -3.72 1.41 -3.46
N ALA A 148 -3.66 1.16 -4.76
CA ALA A 148 -4.16 -0.07 -5.36
C ALA A 148 -3.10 -1.17 -5.30
N VAL A 149 -3.48 -2.35 -4.82
CA VAL A 149 -2.63 -3.54 -4.81
C VAL A 149 -3.39 -4.72 -5.38
N LEU A 150 -2.69 -5.57 -6.12
CA LEU A 150 -3.25 -6.76 -6.75
C LEU A 150 -2.88 -7.99 -5.93
N GLN A 151 -3.87 -8.74 -5.46
CA GLN A 151 -3.69 -10.01 -4.75
C GLN A 151 -3.99 -11.18 -5.68
N ARG A 152 -3.02 -12.05 -5.92
CA ARG A 152 -3.17 -13.24 -6.77
C ARG A 152 -2.72 -14.52 -6.06
N PRO A 153 -3.33 -15.67 -6.38
CA PRO A 153 -2.79 -16.96 -5.97
C PRO A 153 -1.35 -17.13 -6.47
N ALA A 154 -0.50 -17.71 -5.63
CA ALA A 154 0.88 -18.06 -5.95
C ALA A 154 1.10 -19.57 -5.83
N MET A 155 2.07 -20.07 -6.56
CA MET A 155 2.52 -21.47 -6.45
C MET A 155 3.60 -21.57 -5.38
N GLY A 156 3.48 -22.50 -4.43
CA GLY A 156 4.51 -22.79 -3.43
C GLY A 156 3.96 -22.88 -2.00
N THR A 157 4.86 -22.76 -1.02
CA THR A 157 4.54 -22.80 0.42
C THR A 157 3.80 -21.56 0.90
N VAL A 158 3.92 -20.46 0.15
CA VAL A 158 3.22 -19.20 0.40
C VAL A 158 2.17 -19.05 -0.71
N PRO A 159 0.86 -19.16 -0.39
CA PRO A 159 -0.19 -19.33 -1.37
C PRO A 159 -0.66 -18.04 -2.04
N TRP A 160 -0.21 -16.87 -1.58
CA TRP A 160 -0.61 -15.58 -2.14
C TRP A 160 0.60 -14.73 -2.54
N ARG A 161 0.36 -13.84 -3.49
CA ARG A 161 1.32 -12.81 -3.91
C ARG A 161 0.60 -11.50 -4.13
N PHE A 162 1.25 -10.42 -3.74
CA PHE A 162 0.83 -9.06 -3.98
C PHE A 162 1.72 -8.37 -5.00
N SER A 163 1.09 -7.55 -5.84
CA SER A 163 1.76 -6.65 -6.77
C SER A 163 1.25 -5.22 -6.58
N CYS A 164 2.13 -4.26 -6.84
CA CYS A 164 1.77 -2.85 -6.89
C CYS A 164 1.02 -2.57 -8.19
N LEU A 165 -0.15 -1.94 -8.10
CA LEU A 165 -0.87 -1.43 -9.28
C LEU A 165 -0.54 0.05 -9.43
N LEU A 166 0.23 0.38 -10.45
CA LEU A 166 0.62 1.76 -10.76
C LEU A 166 -0.30 2.37 -11.83
N PRO A 167 -0.59 3.68 -11.76
CA PRO A 167 -1.32 4.38 -12.81
C PRO A 167 -0.52 4.41 -14.13
N ASP A 168 -1.20 4.19 -15.26
CA ASP A 168 -0.67 4.04 -16.64
C ASP A 168 0.65 4.76 -17.03
N GLU A 169 1.47 4.08 -17.85
CA GLU A 169 2.80 4.49 -18.35
C GLU A 169 2.78 5.78 -19.18
N SER A 170 1.65 6.14 -19.79
CA SER A 170 1.51 7.40 -20.53
C SER A 170 1.76 8.64 -19.66
N GLY A 171 1.85 8.46 -18.34
CA GLY A 171 2.09 9.52 -17.35
C GLY A 171 0.87 10.41 -17.14
N ARG A 172 -0.20 10.21 -17.91
CA ARG A 172 -1.44 10.98 -17.78
C ARG A 172 -2.15 10.66 -16.47
N GLU A 173 -2.38 9.37 -16.21
CA GLU A 173 -2.95 8.91 -14.94
C GLU A 173 -1.99 9.21 -13.79
N MET A 174 -0.67 9.16 -13.99
CA MET A 174 0.30 9.63 -12.99
C MET A 174 0.18 11.13 -12.69
N LEU A 175 -0.09 11.96 -13.71
CA LEU A 175 -0.30 13.40 -13.53
C LEU A 175 -1.65 13.70 -12.86
N GLU A 176 -2.71 13.00 -13.26
CA GLU A 176 -4.02 13.08 -12.59
C GLU A 176 -3.89 12.62 -11.13
N TRP A 177 -3.23 11.49 -10.89
CA TRP A 177 -2.84 10.99 -9.57
C TRP A 177 -2.02 12.01 -8.78
N LEU A 178 -1.00 12.65 -9.37
CA LEU A 178 -0.19 13.67 -8.71
C LEU A 178 -1.03 14.90 -8.34
N ILE A 179 -1.93 15.35 -9.23
CA ILE A 179 -2.83 16.48 -9.00
C ILE A 179 -3.82 16.16 -7.88
N GLU A 180 -4.43 14.98 -7.89
CA GLU A 180 -5.33 14.50 -6.83
C GLU A 180 -4.59 14.37 -5.50
N THR A 181 -3.39 13.77 -5.50
CA THR A 181 -2.53 13.64 -4.33
C THR A 181 -2.16 15.01 -3.76
N GLN A 182 -1.80 15.96 -4.61
CA GLN A 182 -1.51 17.33 -4.19
C GLN A 182 -2.76 18.03 -3.63
N GLY A 183 -3.92 17.82 -4.25
CA GLY A 183 -5.22 18.31 -3.77
C GLY A 183 -5.56 17.79 -2.38
N LEU A 184 -5.40 16.48 -2.15
CA LEU A 184 -5.61 15.84 -0.86
C LEU A 184 -4.63 16.36 0.20
N MET A 185 -3.33 16.43 -0.11
CA MET A 185 -2.30 16.99 0.79
C MET A 185 -2.54 18.46 1.14
N LEU A 186 -3.13 19.25 0.25
CA LEU A 186 -3.48 20.64 0.51
C LEU A 186 -4.80 20.79 1.26
N SER A 187 -5.74 19.86 1.07
CA SER A 187 -7.01 19.82 1.80
C SER A 187 -6.82 19.48 3.28
N GLU A 188 -5.81 18.67 3.61
CA GLU A 188 -5.44 18.31 5.00
C GLU A 188 -4.68 19.43 5.75
N ARG A 189 -4.32 20.55 5.09
CA ARG A 189 -3.70 21.70 5.75
C ARG A 189 -4.66 22.65 6.47
N HIS A 190 -5.97 22.35 6.48
CA HIS A 190 -6.93 23.10 7.30
C HIS A 190 -7.26 22.34 8.59
N LEU A 191 -6.29 22.32 9.51
CA LEU A 191 -6.57 22.12 10.94
C LEU A 191 -5.98 23.31 11.72
N PRO A 192 -6.63 23.71 12.83
CA PRO A 192 -6.53 25.05 13.40
C PRO A 192 -5.13 25.36 13.92
N ASP A 193 -4.79 26.64 13.87
CA ASP A 193 -3.64 27.22 14.59
C ASP A 193 -3.73 26.85 16.07
N ASP A 194 -3.00 25.81 16.49
CA ASP A 194 -2.23 25.74 17.74
C ASP A 194 -1.45 24.42 17.77
N GLU A 195 -0.20 24.48 18.24
CA GLU A 195 0.80 23.40 18.33
C GLU A 195 1.64 23.08 17.08
N GLN A 196 2.48 24.05 16.71
CA GLN A 196 3.74 23.79 16.01
C GLN A 196 4.67 22.88 16.83
N THR A 197 4.77 21.59 16.48
CA THR A 197 6.00 20.82 16.73
C THR A 197 6.31 19.84 15.61
N TYR A 198 7.16 20.31 14.69
CA TYR A 198 8.14 19.57 13.87
C TYR A 198 7.86 18.10 13.47
N GLY A 199 7.43 17.92 12.22
CA GLY A 199 7.61 16.66 11.46
C GLY A 199 7.94 16.84 9.97
N GLY A 200 8.07 18.09 9.49
CA GLY A 200 8.18 18.41 8.05
C GLY A 200 9.59 18.42 7.45
N ALA A 201 10.60 17.94 8.17
CA ALA A 201 12.00 18.15 7.78
C ALA A 201 12.64 16.93 7.10
N GLN A 202 11.98 16.19 6.19
CA GLN A 202 12.68 15.20 5.34
C GLN A 202 12.23 15.06 3.87
N LEU A 203 11.22 15.78 3.38
CA LEU A 203 10.86 15.72 1.95
C LEU A 203 11.81 16.52 1.03
N ASN A 204 12.62 17.43 1.58
CA ASN A 204 13.59 18.23 0.80
C ASN A 204 14.86 17.48 0.36
N LYS A 205 15.04 16.20 0.74
CA LYS A 205 16.18 15.40 0.27
C LYS A 205 15.92 14.64 -1.03
N VAL A 206 14.66 14.42 -1.39
CA VAL A 206 14.33 13.67 -2.61
C VAL A 206 14.56 14.54 -3.86
N GLY A 207 14.30 15.84 -3.79
CA GLY A 207 14.51 16.77 -4.93
C GLY A 207 15.99 16.99 -5.33
N TYR A 208 16.94 16.86 -4.40
CA TYR A 208 18.36 17.12 -4.69
C TYR A 208 19.11 15.93 -5.30
N ALA A 209 18.59 14.69 -5.16
CA ALA A 209 19.23 13.50 -5.73
C ALA A 209 18.99 13.36 -7.24
N TRP A 210 17.87 13.88 -7.75
CA TRP A 210 17.51 13.79 -9.18
C TRP A 210 18.26 14.79 -10.06
N VAL A 211 18.59 15.97 -9.54
CA VAL A 211 19.35 16.98 -10.31
C VAL A 211 20.82 16.58 -10.50
N LYS A 212 21.41 15.88 -9.51
CA LYS A 212 22.83 15.51 -9.59
C LYS A 212 23.10 14.38 -10.60
N LYS A 213 22.18 13.41 -10.72
CA LYS A 213 22.33 12.28 -11.66
C LYS A 213 22.11 12.66 -13.14
N GLY A 214 21.48 13.82 -13.40
CA GLY A 214 21.34 14.40 -14.74
C GLY A 214 22.48 15.31 -15.17
N MET A 215 23.30 15.79 -14.22
CA MET A 215 24.45 16.65 -14.51
C MET A 215 25.75 15.88 -14.76
N ASP A 216 25.88 14.64 -14.29
CA ASP A 216 27.07 13.80 -14.51
C ASP A 216 27.03 13.01 -15.85
N ARG A 217 26.13 13.37 -16.78
CA ARG A 217 25.99 12.73 -18.10
C ARG A 217 26.11 13.71 -19.28
N ASN A 218 26.80 14.83 -19.10
CA ASN A 218 27.30 15.68 -20.20
C ASN A 218 28.82 15.80 -20.15
#